data_AF-A0A1H5TIS6-F1
#
_entry.id   AF-A0A1H5TIS6-F1
#
_cell.length_a   1.000
_cell.length_b   1.000
_cell.length_c   1.000
_cell.angle_alpha   90.00
_cell.angle_beta   90.00
_cell.angle_gamma   90.00
#
_symmetry.space_group_name_H-M   'P 1'
#
loop_
_entity.id
_entity.type
_entity.pdbx_description
1 polymer ?
#
loop_
_entity_poly.entity_id
_entity_poly.type
_entity_poly.pdbx_seq_one_letter_code
_entity_poly.pdbx_strand_id
1 'polypeptide(L)'
;MAKKVLMKGNEAIGEAAIHAGCQCFFGYPITPQTEIAAYMARRMPQVGRVFLQAESEVAAINMVYGAAGAGVRVMTSSSSPGISLKSEGISYIAGAELPCVIVNIVRGGPGLGGIQPAQSDYFQATKGGGHGDYRMVVYAPSSVQELVDLVQEAFDVADQYRNPVMIMGDGMLGQMMEPVEFKERQTTRNLPEKTWAANGLRGRKIHNVINSLYLKPEELEAHNKKLQQKYAEIEKNEVKYELYNLENEVDIVIVSYGTLARICKNAIKMLEKEGIKVGLIRPITLWPYPKKAFDEVMDKVKLGFISIEMNEGQMVEDVKLSVNGRKPVFFYGRSGGMVPTPAEIVNKIKEIVGGAK
;
A
#
# COMPACT_ATOMS: atom_id res chain seq x y z
N MET A 1 28.37 9.89 -2.90
CA MET A 1 27.00 10.14 -2.40
C MET A 1 26.10 10.27 -3.61
N ALA A 2 24.95 9.59 -3.65
CA ALA A 2 24.04 9.79 -4.78
C ALA A 2 23.41 11.19 -4.69
N LYS A 3 23.10 11.79 -5.84
CA LYS A 3 22.62 13.16 -5.94
C LYS A 3 21.17 13.23 -5.43
N LYS A 4 20.91 14.09 -4.46
CA LYS A 4 19.54 14.40 -4.03
C LYS A 4 18.86 15.30 -5.07
N VAL A 5 17.61 14.96 -5.41
CA VAL A 5 16.77 15.73 -6.34
C VAL A 5 15.46 16.04 -5.64
N LEU A 6 14.94 17.26 -5.80
CA LEU A 6 13.64 17.64 -5.26
C LEU A 6 12.55 17.16 -6.24
N MET A 7 11.63 16.31 -5.79
CA MET A 7 10.58 15.74 -6.64
C MET A 7 9.23 15.69 -5.93
N LYS A 8 8.14 15.80 -6.70
CA LYS A 8 6.80 15.49 -6.21
C LYS A 8 6.67 13.98 -5.98
N GLY A 9 5.83 13.58 -5.02
CA GLY A 9 5.55 12.17 -4.75
C GLY A 9 5.14 11.38 -5.98
N ASN A 10 4.19 11.91 -6.76
CA ASN A 10 3.73 11.28 -8.00
C ASN A 10 4.85 11.08 -9.04
N GLU A 11 5.71 12.07 -9.23
CA GLU A 11 6.84 11.97 -10.16
C GLU A 11 7.88 10.96 -9.66
N ALA A 12 8.12 10.93 -8.35
CA ALA A 12 9.05 10.01 -7.71
C ALA A 12 8.59 8.55 -7.84
N ILE A 13 7.27 8.27 -7.79
CA ILE A 13 6.72 6.94 -8.10
C ILE A 13 7.08 6.50 -9.52
N GLY A 14 6.87 7.39 -10.49
CA GLY A 14 7.17 7.09 -11.90
C GLY A 14 8.65 6.76 -12.10
N GLU A 15 9.53 7.57 -11.50
CA GLU A 15 10.98 7.33 -11.60
C GLU A 15 11.42 6.05 -10.87
N ALA A 16 10.90 5.82 -9.67
CA ALA A 16 11.17 4.61 -8.90
C ALA A 16 10.74 3.35 -9.66
N ALA A 17 9.60 3.38 -10.34
CA ALA A 17 9.14 2.27 -11.18
C ALA A 17 10.06 2.02 -12.38
N ILE A 18 10.57 3.07 -13.01
CA ILE A 18 11.55 2.94 -14.10
C ILE A 18 12.84 2.28 -13.59
N HIS A 19 13.35 2.73 -12.43
CA HIS A 19 14.50 2.13 -11.75
C HIS A 19 14.25 0.67 -11.37
N ALA A 20 13.01 0.35 -10.98
CA ALA A 20 12.56 -1.02 -10.70
C ALA A 20 12.38 -1.88 -11.97
N GLY A 21 12.72 -1.39 -13.16
CA GLY A 21 12.64 -2.17 -14.40
C GLY A 21 11.23 -2.32 -14.96
N CYS A 22 10.27 -1.50 -14.55
CA CYS A 22 8.93 -1.45 -15.14
C CYS A 22 9.02 -1.16 -16.64
N GLN A 23 8.51 -2.07 -17.49
CA GLN A 23 8.58 -1.99 -18.95
C GLN A 23 7.31 -1.41 -19.58
N CYS A 24 6.17 -1.59 -18.92
CA CYS A 24 4.87 -1.14 -19.42
C CYS A 24 4.11 -0.38 -18.32
N PHE A 25 3.50 0.73 -18.71
CA PHE A 25 2.53 1.45 -17.89
C PHE A 25 1.22 1.58 -18.67
N PHE A 26 0.11 1.18 -18.02
CA PHE A 26 -1.24 1.35 -18.54
C PHE A 26 -2.08 2.10 -17.52
N GLY A 27 -2.69 3.22 -17.90
CA GLY A 27 -3.45 4.04 -16.96
C GLY A 27 -4.55 4.87 -17.61
N TYR A 28 -5.47 5.33 -16.77
CA TYR A 28 -6.50 6.29 -17.15
C TYR A 28 -6.34 7.55 -16.28
N PRO A 29 -6.48 8.77 -16.83
CA PRO A 29 -6.31 10.00 -16.05
C PRO A 29 -7.36 10.13 -14.95
N ILE A 30 -6.92 10.28 -13.70
CA ILE A 30 -7.79 10.60 -12.57
C ILE A 30 -6.98 11.35 -11.49
N THR A 31 -7.53 12.45 -10.99
CA THR A 31 -6.91 13.26 -9.93
C THR A 31 -6.97 12.51 -8.59
N PRO A 32 -5.92 12.54 -7.74
CA PRO A 32 -4.66 13.31 -7.87
C PRO A 32 -3.45 12.53 -8.41
N GLN A 33 -3.63 11.35 -9.00
CA GLN A 33 -2.51 10.55 -9.53
C GLN A 33 -2.04 10.93 -10.94
N THR A 34 -2.78 11.78 -11.67
CA THR A 34 -2.52 12.12 -13.08
C THR A 34 -1.06 12.48 -13.39
N GLU A 35 -0.33 13.07 -12.45
CA GLU A 35 1.10 13.39 -12.61
C GLU A 35 1.99 12.15 -12.76
N ILE A 36 1.61 10.99 -12.19
CA ILE A 36 2.31 9.72 -12.42
C ILE A 36 2.23 9.37 -13.91
N ALA A 37 1.01 9.38 -14.47
CA ALA A 37 0.80 9.09 -15.89
C ALA A 37 1.53 10.11 -16.79
N ALA A 38 1.47 11.40 -16.47
CA ALA A 38 2.17 12.44 -17.22
C ALA A 38 3.71 12.26 -17.18
N TYR A 39 4.26 11.91 -16.01
CA TYR A 39 5.68 11.62 -15.87
C TYR A 39 6.10 10.41 -16.70
N MET A 40 5.31 9.33 -16.63
CA MET A 40 5.55 8.09 -17.36
C MET A 40 5.41 8.27 -18.87
N ALA A 41 4.44 9.05 -19.34
CA ALA A 41 4.27 9.40 -20.75
C ALA A 41 5.51 10.06 -21.34
N ARG A 42 6.18 10.92 -20.55
CA ARG A 42 7.43 11.56 -20.94
C ARG A 42 8.63 10.62 -20.86
N ARG A 43 8.78 9.89 -19.75
CA ARG A 43 10.00 9.13 -19.45
C ARG A 43 10.07 7.76 -20.13
N MET A 44 8.96 7.04 -20.26
CA MET A 44 8.97 5.69 -20.84
C MET A 44 9.56 5.64 -22.26
N PRO A 45 9.18 6.54 -23.19
CA PRO A 45 9.79 6.54 -24.53
C PRO A 45 11.30 6.84 -24.51
N GLN A 46 11.77 7.69 -23.61
CA GLN A 46 13.19 8.05 -23.48
C GLN A 46 14.07 6.86 -23.08
N VAL A 47 13.50 5.87 -22.39
CA VAL A 47 14.18 4.63 -21.98
C VAL A 47 13.75 3.42 -22.82
N GLY A 48 13.06 3.63 -23.95
CA GLY A 48 12.66 2.58 -24.88
C GLY A 48 11.55 1.66 -24.38
N ARG A 49 10.65 2.16 -23.53
CA ARG A 49 9.59 1.41 -22.85
C ARG A 49 8.19 1.91 -23.21
N VAL A 50 7.16 1.16 -22.81
CA VAL A 50 5.78 1.41 -23.24
C VAL A 50 5.00 2.20 -22.20
N PHE A 51 4.43 3.32 -22.64
CA PHE A 51 3.34 4.01 -21.97
C PHE A 51 2.11 3.97 -22.87
N LEU A 52 0.95 3.66 -22.32
CA LEU A 52 -0.32 3.78 -23.03
C LEU A 52 -1.40 4.31 -22.08
N GLN A 53 -2.08 5.36 -22.53
CA GLN A 53 -3.30 5.85 -21.90
C GLN A 53 -4.47 5.02 -22.40
N ALA A 54 -5.07 4.24 -21.50
CA ALA A 54 -6.24 3.43 -21.81
C ALA A 54 -7.50 4.31 -21.91
N GLU A 55 -8.58 3.75 -22.42
CA GLU A 55 -9.90 4.38 -22.50
C GLU A 55 -10.67 4.36 -21.17
N SER A 56 -10.29 3.47 -20.24
CA SER A 56 -10.89 3.33 -18.91
C SER A 56 -9.95 2.62 -17.94
N GLU A 57 -10.25 2.68 -16.65
CA GLU A 57 -9.53 1.90 -15.64
C GLU A 57 -9.67 0.39 -15.83
N VAL A 58 -10.84 -0.06 -16.34
CA VAL A 58 -11.14 -1.47 -16.67
C VAL A 58 -10.23 -1.95 -17.79
N ALA A 59 -10.10 -1.17 -18.86
CA ALA A 59 -9.18 -1.49 -19.96
C ALA A 59 -7.72 -1.52 -19.47
N ALA A 60 -7.32 -0.50 -18.70
CA ALA A 60 -5.96 -0.43 -18.17
C ALA A 60 -5.58 -1.66 -17.32
N ILE A 61 -6.45 -2.15 -16.43
CA ILE A 61 -6.11 -3.33 -15.61
C ILE A 61 -6.07 -4.62 -16.43
N ASN A 62 -6.88 -4.75 -17.47
CA ASN A 62 -6.83 -5.89 -18.38
C ASN A 62 -5.58 -5.86 -19.28
N MET A 63 -5.10 -4.67 -19.66
CA MET A 63 -3.79 -4.52 -20.32
C MET A 63 -2.65 -4.94 -19.38
N VAL A 64 -2.73 -4.59 -18.09
CA VAL A 64 -1.79 -5.07 -17.05
C VAL A 64 -1.82 -6.60 -16.97
N TYR A 65 -3.00 -7.22 -16.93
CA TYR A 65 -3.14 -8.68 -16.93
C TYR A 65 -2.40 -9.32 -18.12
N GLY A 66 -2.62 -8.80 -19.34
CA GLY A 66 -1.96 -9.30 -20.55
C GLY A 66 -0.44 -9.16 -20.51
N ALA A 67 0.07 -7.99 -20.14
CA ALA A 67 1.52 -7.76 -20.07
C ALA A 67 2.19 -8.59 -18.97
N ALA A 68 1.58 -8.65 -17.78
CA ALA A 68 2.07 -9.49 -16.68
C ALA A 68 2.08 -10.97 -17.09
N GLY A 69 1.02 -11.43 -17.77
CA GLY A 69 0.94 -12.79 -18.33
C GLY A 69 2.05 -13.13 -19.32
N ALA A 70 2.54 -12.16 -20.08
CA ALA A 70 3.70 -12.31 -20.95
C ALA A 70 5.06 -12.26 -20.21
N GLY A 71 5.05 -12.14 -18.87
CA GLY A 71 6.23 -12.07 -18.01
C GLY A 71 6.82 -10.65 -17.86
N VAL A 72 6.15 -9.63 -18.38
CA VAL A 72 6.65 -8.25 -18.37
C VAL A 72 6.40 -7.60 -17.01
N ARG A 73 7.40 -6.87 -16.47
CA ARG A 73 7.18 -6.00 -15.30
C ARG A 73 6.31 -4.83 -15.72
N VAL A 74 5.12 -4.74 -15.15
CA VAL A 74 4.09 -3.79 -15.54
C VAL A 74 3.45 -3.15 -14.32
N MET A 75 2.99 -1.92 -14.47
CA MET A 75 2.20 -1.23 -13.46
C MET A 75 1.00 -0.47 -14.02
N THR A 76 0.13 -0.07 -13.10
CA THR A 76 -0.95 0.90 -13.32
C THR A 76 -1.05 1.81 -12.12
N SER A 77 -1.67 2.98 -12.29
CA SER A 77 -2.04 3.88 -11.20
C SER A 77 -3.48 4.35 -11.36
N SER A 78 -4.12 4.62 -10.23
CA SER A 78 -5.46 5.21 -10.17
C SER A 78 -5.71 5.84 -8.80
N SER A 79 -6.93 6.29 -8.57
CA SER A 79 -7.41 6.82 -7.30
C SER A 79 -8.79 6.25 -7.02
N SER A 80 -9.02 5.77 -5.81
CA SER A 80 -10.34 5.53 -5.22
C SER A 80 -11.40 4.98 -6.20
N PRO A 81 -12.29 5.77 -6.86
CA PRO A 81 -13.24 5.23 -7.85
C PRO A 81 -12.61 4.34 -8.93
N GLY A 82 -11.45 4.74 -9.43
CA GLY A 82 -10.77 4.00 -10.48
C GLY A 82 -10.14 2.70 -9.97
N ILE A 83 -9.83 2.57 -8.67
CA ILE A 83 -9.49 1.27 -8.08
C ILE A 83 -10.73 0.39 -7.99
N SER A 84 -11.90 0.95 -7.64
CA SER A 84 -13.17 0.20 -7.66
C SER A 84 -13.46 -0.41 -9.04
N LEU A 85 -13.21 0.35 -10.11
CA LEU A 85 -13.34 -0.14 -11.49
C LEU A 85 -12.31 -1.23 -11.84
N LYS A 86 -11.16 -1.25 -11.17
CA LYS A 86 -10.10 -2.26 -11.39
C LYS A 86 -10.31 -3.54 -10.60
N SER A 87 -11.19 -3.54 -9.60
CA SER A 87 -11.34 -4.63 -8.63
C SER A 87 -11.50 -6.01 -9.26
N GLU A 88 -12.29 -6.14 -10.33
CA GLU A 88 -12.43 -7.40 -11.07
C GLU A 88 -11.09 -7.84 -11.68
N GLY A 89 -10.42 -6.95 -12.41
CA GLY A 89 -9.10 -7.25 -12.97
C GLY A 89 -8.05 -7.59 -11.91
N ILE A 90 -8.11 -6.97 -10.73
CA ILE A 90 -7.20 -7.27 -9.61
C ILE A 90 -7.42 -8.70 -9.10
N SER A 91 -8.67 -9.14 -8.92
CA SER A 91 -8.94 -10.53 -8.49
C SER A 91 -8.50 -11.53 -9.55
N TYR A 92 -8.69 -11.24 -10.84
CA TYR A 92 -8.20 -12.07 -11.94
C TYR A 92 -6.66 -12.18 -11.95
N ILE A 93 -5.94 -11.06 -11.77
CA ILE A 93 -4.47 -11.05 -11.68
C ILE A 93 -3.98 -11.90 -10.51
N ALA A 94 -4.63 -11.81 -9.34
CA ALA A 94 -4.28 -12.61 -8.17
C ALA A 94 -4.53 -14.11 -8.41
N GLY A 95 -5.69 -14.48 -8.97
CA GLY A 95 -6.04 -15.86 -9.30
C GLY A 95 -5.16 -16.47 -10.40
N ALA A 96 -4.75 -15.68 -11.39
CA ALA A 96 -3.80 -16.11 -12.41
C ALA A 96 -2.33 -16.10 -11.96
N GLU A 97 -2.06 -15.71 -10.70
CA GLU A 97 -0.73 -15.60 -10.11
C GLU A 97 0.20 -14.74 -10.99
N LEU A 98 -0.22 -13.50 -11.26
CA LEU A 98 0.51 -12.55 -12.11
C LEU A 98 1.14 -11.42 -11.28
N PRO A 99 2.43 -11.12 -11.49
CA PRO A 99 3.12 -10.03 -10.80
C PRO A 99 2.82 -8.69 -11.45
N CYS A 100 2.32 -7.72 -10.67
CA CYS A 100 2.22 -6.33 -11.09
C CYS A 100 2.22 -5.38 -9.89
N VAL A 101 2.50 -4.10 -10.15
CA VAL A 101 2.38 -3.03 -9.16
C VAL A 101 1.19 -2.14 -9.48
N ILE A 102 0.38 -1.86 -8.47
CA ILE A 102 -0.80 -1.01 -8.56
C ILE A 102 -0.61 0.15 -7.60
N VAL A 103 -0.76 1.38 -8.08
CA VAL A 103 -0.67 2.57 -7.23
C VAL A 103 -2.07 3.13 -7.01
N ASN A 104 -2.48 3.25 -5.75
CA ASN A 104 -3.68 3.99 -5.34
C ASN A 104 -3.25 5.28 -4.63
N ILE A 105 -3.51 6.43 -5.26
CA ILE A 105 -3.42 7.72 -4.55
C ILE A 105 -4.83 8.11 -4.12
N VAL A 106 -5.12 7.85 -2.85
CA VAL A 106 -6.43 7.93 -2.25
C VAL A 106 -6.90 9.38 -2.14
N ARG A 107 -8.16 9.60 -2.50
CA ARG A 107 -8.85 10.88 -2.38
C ARG A 107 -10.19 10.72 -1.66
N GLY A 108 -10.79 11.82 -1.24
CA GLY A 108 -12.05 11.81 -0.49
C GLY A 108 -13.17 11.09 -1.25
N GLY A 109 -13.88 10.20 -0.56
CA GLY A 109 -15.11 9.52 -1.02
C GLY A 109 -16.24 9.65 0.03
N PRO A 110 -17.34 8.87 -0.09
CA PRO A 110 -17.65 7.85 -1.09
C PRO A 110 -18.16 8.44 -2.43
N GLY A 111 -18.51 7.56 -3.38
CA GLY A 111 -18.98 7.98 -4.72
C GLY A 111 -17.87 8.65 -5.54
N LEU A 112 -18.21 9.70 -6.29
CA LEU A 112 -17.19 10.51 -6.98
C LEU A 112 -16.27 11.21 -5.96
N GLY A 113 -16.86 11.65 -4.85
CA GLY A 113 -16.18 12.27 -3.73
C GLY A 113 -15.50 13.60 -4.08
N GLY A 114 -14.37 13.86 -3.45
CA GLY A 114 -13.53 15.04 -3.63
C GLY A 114 -12.11 14.68 -4.08
N ILE A 115 -11.30 15.69 -4.40
CA ILE A 115 -9.89 15.51 -4.80
C ILE A 115 -8.92 15.64 -3.63
N GLN A 116 -9.44 16.00 -2.46
CA GLN A 116 -8.67 16.20 -1.24
C GLN A 116 -8.15 14.85 -0.69
N PRO A 117 -7.06 14.85 0.08
CA PRO A 117 -6.44 13.64 0.61
C PRO A 117 -7.38 12.85 1.52
N ALA A 118 -7.32 11.52 1.47
CA ALA A 118 -8.05 10.66 2.39
C ALA A 118 -7.32 9.33 2.61
N GLN A 119 -7.83 8.54 3.56
CA GLN A 119 -7.40 7.17 3.86
C GLN A 119 -8.58 6.19 3.81
N SER A 120 -9.64 6.55 3.08
CA SER A 120 -10.93 5.84 3.06
C SER A 120 -10.97 4.60 2.15
N ASP A 121 -9.86 4.23 1.53
CA ASP A 121 -9.76 3.03 0.70
C ASP A 121 -9.08 1.86 1.42
N TYR A 122 -8.84 1.97 2.74
CA TYR A 122 -8.13 0.95 3.52
C TYR A 122 -8.81 -0.42 3.39
N PHE A 123 -10.13 -0.52 3.51
CA PHE A 123 -10.85 -1.77 3.31
C PHE A 123 -10.75 -2.28 1.87
N GLN A 124 -10.93 -1.40 0.88
CA GLN A 124 -10.78 -1.75 -0.53
C GLN A 124 -9.40 -2.35 -0.81
N ALA A 125 -8.36 -1.81 -0.18
CA ALA A 125 -6.99 -2.28 -0.35
C ALA A 125 -6.69 -3.57 0.45
N THR A 126 -7.16 -3.69 1.69
CA THR A 126 -6.69 -4.74 2.63
C THR A 126 -7.69 -5.87 2.86
N LYS A 127 -8.99 -5.59 2.78
CA LYS A 127 -10.08 -6.55 2.99
C LYS A 127 -10.65 -7.07 1.67
N GLY A 128 -10.45 -6.34 0.59
CA GLY A 128 -10.80 -6.72 -0.77
C GLY A 128 -11.68 -5.68 -1.46
N GLY A 129 -11.73 -5.79 -2.78
CA GLY A 129 -12.63 -5.03 -3.65
C GLY A 129 -13.15 -5.87 -4.83
N GLY A 130 -12.42 -6.94 -5.20
CA GLY A 130 -12.85 -7.97 -6.15
C GLY A 130 -13.40 -9.22 -5.44
N HIS A 131 -13.53 -10.33 -6.16
CA HIS A 131 -14.12 -11.58 -5.67
C HIS A 131 -13.09 -12.67 -5.37
N GLY A 132 -13.48 -13.64 -4.52
CA GLY A 132 -12.67 -14.78 -4.10
C GLY A 132 -11.77 -14.49 -2.90
N ASP A 133 -11.19 -15.54 -2.32
CA ASP A 133 -10.32 -15.47 -1.14
C ASP A 133 -8.91 -14.95 -1.47
N TYR A 134 -8.82 -13.96 -2.34
CA TYR A 134 -7.56 -13.38 -2.80
C TYR A 134 -7.03 -12.34 -1.82
N ARG A 135 -5.72 -12.11 -1.89
CA ARG A 135 -5.04 -11.05 -1.15
C ARG A 135 -3.97 -10.38 -2.01
N MET A 136 -3.65 -9.13 -1.68
CA MET A 136 -2.55 -8.40 -2.29
C MET A 136 -1.75 -7.70 -1.20
N VAL A 137 -0.42 -7.68 -1.35
CA VAL A 137 0.45 -6.92 -0.43
C VAL A 137 0.12 -5.44 -0.59
N VAL A 138 -0.09 -4.73 0.52
CA VAL A 138 -0.39 -3.30 0.52
C VAL A 138 0.64 -2.57 1.34
N TYR A 139 1.40 -1.68 0.72
CA TYR A 139 2.34 -0.80 1.40
C TYR A 139 1.78 0.63 1.50
N ALA A 140 2.05 1.30 2.62
CA ALA A 140 1.62 2.66 2.90
C ALA A 140 2.80 3.56 3.32
N PRO A 141 3.48 4.17 2.34
CA PRO A 141 4.58 5.10 2.60
C PRO A 141 4.10 6.38 3.30
N SER A 142 4.99 6.96 4.11
CA SER A 142 4.78 8.21 4.85
C SER A 142 5.56 9.40 4.29
N SER A 143 6.59 9.15 3.48
CA SER A 143 7.46 10.16 2.86
C SER A 143 7.76 9.80 1.41
N VAL A 144 8.24 10.77 0.64
CA VAL A 144 8.57 10.55 -0.78
C VAL A 144 9.79 9.63 -0.93
N GLN A 145 10.76 9.67 -0.01
CA GLN A 145 11.87 8.72 -0.02
C GLN A 145 11.39 7.29 0.25
N GLU A 146 10.56 7.09 1.28
CA GLU A 146 10.00 5.76 1.59
C GLU A 146 9.11 5.25 0.45
N LEU A 147 8.39 6.15 -0.23
CA LEU A 147 7.61 5.84 -1.43
C LEU A 147 8.50 5.30 -2.56
N VAL A 148 9.64 5.94 -2.83
CA VAL A 148 10.63 5.48 -3.83
C VAL A 148 11.17 4.09 -3.48
N ASP A 149 11.52 3.87 -2.22
CA ASP A 149 12.09 2.61 -1.75
C ASP A 149 11.04 1.47 -1.84
N LEU A 150 9.81 1.72 -1.40
CA LEU A 150 8.72 0.74 -1.40
C LEU A 150 8.20 0.45 -2.81
N VAL A 151 8.19 1.41 -3.74
CA VAL A 151 7.84 1.14 -5.16
C VAL A 151 8.82 0.15 -5.77
N GLN A 152 10.12 0.32 -5.52
CA GLN A 152 11.13 -0.60 -6.04
C GLN A 152 11.00 -1.99 -5.43
N GLU A 153 10.81 -2.05 -4.10
CA GLU A 153 10.57 -3.30 -3.40
C GLU A 153 9.29 -4.00 -3.87
N ALA A 154 8.22 -3.26 -4.14
CA ALA A 154 6.95 -3.82 -4.59
C ALA A 154 7.06 -4.61 -5.89
N PHE A 155 7.90 -4.20 -6.84
CA PHE A 155 8.17 -4.99 -8.04
C PHE A 155 8.87 -6.31 -7.73
N ASP A 156 9.82 -6.29 -6.79
CA ASP A 156 10.57 -7.48 -6.41
C ASP A 156 9.70 -8.45 -5.59
N VAL A 157 8.83 -7.94 -4.73
CA VAL A 157 7.81 -8.72 -3.99
C VAL A 157 6.77 -9.29 -4.95
N ALA A 158 6.29 -8.50 -5.92
CA ALA A 158 5.34 -8.96 -6.93
C ALA A 158 5.92 -10.16 -7.70
N ASP A 159 7.16 -10.03 -8.21
CA ASP A 159 7.84 -11.10 -8.93
C ASP A 159 8.13 -12.32 -8.04
N GLN A 160 8.58 -12.11 -6.80
CA GLN A 160 8.91 -13.18 -5.85
C GLN A 160 7.71 -14.09 -5.58
N TYR A 161 6.55 -13.50 -5.32
CA TYR A 161 5.36 -14.25 -4.93
C TYR A 161 4.38 -14.48 -6.08
N ARG A 162 4.63 -13.92 -7.26
CA ARG A 162 3.65 -13.93 -8.36
C ARG A 162 2.29 -13.43 -7.89
N ASN A 163 2.28 -12.21 -7.36
CA ASN A 163 1.10 -11.61 -6.75
C ASN A 163 1.02 -10.12 -7.07
N PRO A 164 -0.17 -9.51 -7.20
CA PRO A 164 -0.28 -8.06 -7.24
C PRO A 164 0.19 -7.45 -5.91
N VAL A 165 0.84 -6.30 -6.01
CA VAL A 165 1.27 -5.46 -4.89
C VAL A 165 0.72 -4.05 -5.08
N MET A 166 0.09 -3.51 -4.05
CA MET A 166 -0.44 -2.15 -4.03
C MET A 166 0.47 -1.21 -3.23
N ILE A 167 0.79 -0.06 -3.81
CA ILE A 167 1.27 1.11 -3.09
C ILE A 167 0.07 2.02 -2.84
N MET A 168 -0.30 2.22 -1.58
CA MET A 168 -1.41 3.07 -1.16
C MET A 168 -0.86 4.34 -0.52
N GLY A 169 -0.92 5.46 -1.26
CA GLY A 169 -0.62 6.80 -0.76
C GLY A 169 -1.90 7.64 -0.67
N ASP A 170 -1.82 8.79 -0.01
CA ASP A 170 -2.91 9.78 -0.01
C ASP A 170 -2.57 10.96 -0.92
N GLY A 171 -3.57 11.79 -1.22
CA GLY A 171 -3.40 12.99 -2.04
C GLY A 171 -2.33 13.98 -1.54
N MET A 172 -2.01 14.02 -0.24
CA MET A 172 -0.90 14.86 0.26
C MET A 172 0.42 14.28 -0.20
N LEU A 173 0.62 12.98 -0.04
CA LEU A 173 1.87 12.31 -0.41
C LEU A 173 2.15 12.44 -1.91
N GLY A 174 1.13 12.29 -2.75
CA GLY A 174 1.28 12.42 -4.20
C GLY A 174 1.74 13.82 -4.63
N GLN A 175 1.26 14.86 -3.95
CA GLN A 175 1.49 16.27 -4.32
C GLN A 175 2.67 16.93 -3.61
N MET A 176 3.06 16.47 -2.42
CA MET A 176 4.17 17.06 -1.68
C MET A 176 5.51 16.86 -2.40
N MET A 177 6.42 17.82 -2.21
CA MET A 177 7.77 17.77 -2.74
C MET A 177 8.78 17.57 -1.62
N GLU A 178 9.65 16.56 -1.77
CA GLU A 178 10.71 16.26 -0.81
C GLU A 178 12.01 15.93 -1.55
N PRO A 179 13.18 16.16 -0.93
CA PRO A 179 14.45 15.73 -1.49
C PRO A 179 14.52 14.20 -1.46
N VAL A 180 14.69 13.59 -2.64
CA VAL A 180 14.86 12.14 -2.81
C VAL A 180 16.23 11.78 -3.34
N GLU A 181 16.71 10.62 -2.90
CA GLU A 181 17.93 9.99 -3.38
C GLU A 181 17.57 8.65 -4.05
N PHE A 182 17.90 8.53 -5.33
CA PHE A 182 17.81 7.26 -6.05
C PHE A 182 19.14 6.52 -5.89
N LYS A 183 19.15 5.55 -4.98
CA LYS A 183 20.28 4.64 -4.84
C LYS A 183 20.32 3.70 -6.03
N GLU A 184 21.53 3.23 -6.36
CA GLU A 184 21.67 2.17 -7.35
C GLU A 184 20.90 0.93 -6.88
N ARG A 185 20.08 0.37 -7.77
CA ARG A 185 19.19 -0.74 -7.43
C ARG A 185 20.02 -1.98 -7.09
N GLN A 186 20.02 -2.35 -5.82
CA GLN A 186 20.54 -3.64 -5.36
C GLN A 186 19.33 -4.52 -5.05
N THR A 187 18.96 -5.40 -5.98
CA THR A 187 17.96 -6.42 -5.68
C THR A 187 18.56 -7.36 -4.64
N THR A 188 18.05 -7.28 -3.41
CA THR A 188 18.48 -8.15 -2.30
C THR A 188 17.88 -9.55 -2.40
N ARG A 189 16.90 -9.75 -3.30
CA ARG A 189 16.17 -11.01 -3.52
C ARG A 189 16.75 -11.79 -4.70
N ASN A 190 16.88 -13.10 -4.55
CA ASN A 190 17.09 -13.99 -5.69
C ASN A 190 15.74 -14.28 -6.35
N LEU A 191 15.39 -13.53 -7.39
CA LEU A 191 14.07 -13.59 -8.01
C LEU A 191 13.90 -14.85 -8.87
N PRO A 192 12.78 -15.58 -8.75
CA PRO A 192 12.51 -16.76 -9.56
C PRO A 192 12.47 -16.45 -11.06
N GLU A 193 12.93 -17.40 -11.88
CA GLU A 193 12.76 -17.31 -13.33
C GLU A 193 11.26 -17.37 -13.72
N LYS A 194 10.86 -16.58 -14.71
CA LYS A 194 9.47 -16.49 -15.20
C LYS A 194 9.11 -17.63 -16.16
N THR A 195 9.28 -18.87 -15.73
CA THR A 195 9.04 -20.08 -16.54
C THR A 195 7.57 -20.25 -16.96
N TRP A 196 6.64 -19.60 -16.24
CA TRP A 196 5.20 -19.57 -16.47
C TRP A 196 4.74 -18.56 -17.53
N ALA A 197 5.61 -17.64 -17.98
CA ALA A 197 5.22 -16.56 -18.88
C ALA A 197 4.73 -17.09 -20.24
N ALA A 198 3.60 -16.55 -20.73
CA ALA A 198 3.04 -16.84 -22.05
C ALA A 198 3.71 -15.97 -23.13
N ASN A 199 4.96 -16.28 -23.47
CA ASN A 199 5.81 -15.46 -24.36
C ASN A 199 6.39 -16.24 -25.56
N GLY A 200 5.57 -17.12 -26.14
CA GLY A 200 5.95 -18.05 -27.22
C GLY A 200 6.53 -19.36 -26.70
N LEU A 201 7.00 -20.25 -27.58
CA LEU A 201 7.57 -21.55 -27.14
C LEU A 201 8.94 -21.36 -26.49
N ARG A 202 9.82 -20.53 -27.06
CA ARG A 202 11.19 -20.28 -26.56
C ARG A 202 11.94 -21.57 -26.19
N GLY A 203 11.79 -22.62 -27.00
CA GLY A 203 12.41 -23.93 -26.78
C GLY A 203 11.63 -24.91 -25.88
N ARG A 204 10.49 -24.51 -25.32
CA ARG A 204 9.57 -25.41 -24.58
C ARG A 204 8.77 -26.29 -25.54
N LYS A 205 8.33 -27.45 -25.03
CA LYS A 205 7.46 -28.39 -25.77
C LYS A 205 5.99 -27.95 -25.82
N ILE A 206 5.53 -27.21 -24.81
CA ILE A 206 4.15 -26.76 -24.67
C ILE A 206 4.08 -25.25 -24.46
N HIS A 207 2.96 -24.66 -24.89
CA HIS A 207 2.66 -23.27 -24.60
C HIS A 207 2.19 -23.12 -23.15
N ASN A 208 2.64 -22.05 -22.50
CA ASN A 208 2.06 -21.63 -21.23
C ASN A 208 0.73 -20.92 -21.50
N VAL A 209 -0.27 -21.21 -20.67
CA VAL A 209 -1.58 -20.57 -20.70
C VAL A 209 -1.79 -19.86 -19.37
N ILE A 210 -2.18 -18.59 -19.44
CA ILE A 210 -2.52 -17.79 -18.27
C ILE A 210 -4.03 -17.89 -18.06
N ASN A 211 -4.45 -18.44 -16.93
CA ASN A 211 -5.85 -18.73 -16.65
C ASN A 211 -6.13 -18.67 -15.15
N SER A 212 -7.35 -18.28 -14.78
CA SER A 212 -7.91 -18.32 -13.44
C SER A 212 -9.23 -19.13 -13.36
N LEU A 213 -9.68 -19.73 -14.47
CA LEU A 213 -10.90 -20.54 -14.56
C LEU A 213 -10.62 -22.01 -14.30
N TYR A 214 -11.28 -22.57 -13.29
CA TYR A 214 -11.25 -24.00 -12.95
C TYR A 214 -12.68 -24.51 -12.82
N LEU A 215 -13.12 -25.37 -13.75
CA LEU A 215 -14.52 -25.85 -13.80
C LEU A 215 -14.78 -27.00 -12.82
N LYS A 216 -13.75 -27.78 -12.48
CA LYS A 216 -13.88 -28.86 -11.49
C LYS A 216 -13.65 -28.29 -10.09
N PRO A 217 -14.58 -28.50 -9.14
CA PRO A 217 -14.43 -27.99 -7.78
C PRO A 217 -13.12 -28.41 -7.10
N GLU A 218 -12.65 -29.63 -7.33
CA GLU A 218 -11.44 -30.17 -6.72
C GLU A 218 -10.18 -29.46 -7.23
N GLU A 219 -10.14 -29.09 -8.52
CA GLU A 219 -9.03 -28.33 -9.11
C GLU A 219 -9.02 -26.89 -8.56
N LEU A 220 -10.20 -26.27 -8.44
CA LEU A 220 -10.33 -24.93 -7.87
C LEU A 220 -9.99 -24.90 -6.38
N GLU A 221 -10.40 -25.92 -5.61
CA GLU A 221 -10.07 -26.03 -4.19
C GLU A 221 -8.55 -26.16 -3.99
N ALA A 222 -7.89 -27.01 -4.78
CA ALA A 222 -6.44 -27.17 -4.74
C ALA A 222 -5.72 -25.85 -5.06
N HIS A 223 -6.20 -25.11 -6.07
CA HIS A 223 -5.68 -23.80 -6.40
C HIS A 223 -5.86 -22.79 -5.24
N ASN A 224 -7.04 -22.72 -4.63
CA ASN A 224 -7.28 -21.85 -3.47
C ASN A 224 -6.38 -22.21 -2.28
N LYS A 225 -6.21 -23.50 -1.95
CA LYS A 225 -5.28 -23.95 -0.90
C LYS A 225 -3.84 -23.51 -1.18
N LYS A 226 -3.39 -23.61 -2.42
CA LYS A 226 -2.07 -23.10 -2.86
C LYS A 226 -1.95 -21.59 -2.65
N LEU A 227 -2.98 -20.81 -3.02
CA LEU A 227 -2.99 -19.36 -2.79
C LEU A 227 -2.92 -19.02 -1.29
N GLN A 228 -3.67 -19.74 -0.45
CA GLN A 228 -3.63 -19.52 1.01
C GLN A 228 -2.23 -19.82 1.60
N GLN A 229 -1.56 -20.86 1.13
CA GLN A 229 -0.18 -21.16 1.53
C GLN A 229 0.78 -20.02 1.13
N LYS A 230 0.67 -19.53 -0.12
CA LYS A 230 1.42 -18.34 -0.58
C LYS A 230 1.15 -17.13 0.31
N TYR A 231 -0.11 -16.86 0.66
CA TYR A 231 -0.45 -15.72 1.51
C TYR A 231 0.10 -15.86 2.94
N ALA A 232 0.15 -17.06 3.50
CA ALA A 232 0.79 -17.32 4.78
C ALA A 232 2.32 -17.07 4.74
N GLU A 233 2.98 -17.43 3.64
CA GLU A 233 4.39 -17.09 3.42
C GLU A 233 4.62 -15.58 3.32
N ILE A 234 3.72 -14.86 2.64
CA ILE A 234 3.75 -13.39 2.57
C ILE A 234 3.54 -12.78 3.98
N GLU A 235 2.58 -13.27 4.76
CA GLU A 235 2.31 -12.79 6.14
C GLU A 235 3.53 -12.97 7.05
N LYS A 236 4.33 -14.01 6.83
CA LYS A 236 5.57 -14.23 7.58
C LYS A 236 6.69 -13.26 7.20
N ASN A 237 6.81 -12.89 5.92
CA ASN A 237 8.03 -12.29 5.37
C ASN A 237 7.90 -10.80 5.02
N GLU A 238 6.68 -10.32 4.74
CA GLU A 238 6.46 -8.99 4.14
C GLU A 238 5.85 -7.96 5.11
N VAL A 239 5.72 -8.33 6.39
CA VAL A 239 5.23 -7.43 7.44
C VAL A 239 6.31 -6.40 7.79
N LYS A 240 5.97 -5.12 7.65
CA LYS A 240 6.82 -3.99 8.00
C LYS A 240 6.05 -2.99 8.85
N TYR A 241 6.69 -2.50 9.89
CA TYR A 241 6.15 -1.47 10.77
C TYR A 241 7.27 -0.68 11.44
N GLU A 242 6.94 0.49 11.94
CA GLU A 242 7.80 1.31 12.78
C GLU A 242 7.19 1.42 14.18
N LEU A 243 8.01 1.23 15.20
CA LEU A 243 7.71 1.59 16.58
C LEU A 243 8.45 2.89 16.91
N TYR A 244 7.74 3.87 17.44
CA TYR A 244 8.30 5.17 17.82
C TYR A 244 7.91 5.53 19.24
N ASN A 245 8.90 5.86 20.08
CA ASN A 245 8.71 6.20 21.50
C ASN A 245 8.00 5.07 22.30
N LEU A 246 8.50 3.84 22.16
CA LEU A 246 7.93 2.60 22.72
C LEU A 246 8.98 1.72 23.42
N GLU A 247 10.14 2.30 23.72
CA GLU A 247 11.23 1.67 24.46
C GLU A 247 10.81 1.45 25.92
N ASN A 248 10.12 2.42 26.50
CA ASN A 248 9.66 2.45 27.89
C ASN A 248 8.12 2.42 27.99
N GLU A 249 7.61 2.37 29.23
CA GLU A 249 6.19 2.47 29.54
C GLU A 249 5.59 3.81 29.07
N VAL A 250 4.41 3.75 28.45
CA VAL A 250 3.67 4.88 27.88
C VAL A 250 2.22 4.90 28.38
N ASP A 251 1.62 6.09 28.43
CA ASP A 251 0.24 6.27 28.87
C ASP A 251 -0.74 5.71 27.82
N ILE A 252 -0.48 5.99 26.54
CA ILE A 252 -1.32 5.53 25.41
C ILE A 252 -0.46 5.35 24.15
N VAL A 253 -0.91 4.50 23.23
CA VAL A 253 -0.24 4.29 21.93
C VAL A 253 -1.14 4.75 20.79
N ILE A 254 -0.63 5.63 19.94
CA ILE A 254 -1.26 5.98 18.67
C ILE A 254 -0.98 4.86 17.66
N VAL A 255 -1.99 4.49 16.87
CA VAL A 255 -1.82 3.70 15.65
C VAL A 255 -2.25 4.54 14.47
N SER A 256 -1.34 4.78 13.53
CA SER A 256 -1.61 5.55 12.32
C SER A 256 -0.62 5.19 11.22
N TYR A 257 -1.03 5.29 9.96
CA TYR A 257 -0.19 4.95 8.80
C TYR A 257 -0.08 6.12 7.81
N GLY A 258 0.82 5.97 6.83
CA GLY A 258 1.01 6.96 5.77
C GLY A 258 1.44 8.33 6.29
N THR A 259 1.00 9.40 5.62
CA THR A 259 1.37 10.78 5.99
C THR A 259 0.85 11.20 7.37
N LEU A 260 -0.33 10.69 7.77
CA LEU A 260 -0.94 11.01 9.05
C LEU A 260 -0.07 10.57 10.25
N ALA A 261 0.70 9.48 10.09
CA ALA A 261 1.65 9.06 11.11
C ALA A 261 2.73 10.14 11.41
N ARG A 262 3.11 10.95 10.41
CA ARG A 262 4.05 12.07 10.61
C ARG A 262 3.44 13.20 11.43
N ILE A 263 2.16 13.48 11.20
CA ILE A 263 1.41 14.45 12.00
C ILE A 263 1.29 13.96 13.45
N CYS A 264 1.03 12.67 13.64
CA CYS A 264 1.00 12.04 14.96
C CYS A 264 2.35 12.18 15.70
N LYS A 265 3.49 12.00 15.01
CA LYS A 265 4.82 12.24 15.62
C LYS A 265 5.00 13.68 16.12
N ASN A 266 4.43 14.67 15.42
CA ASN A 266 4.46 16.06 15.90
C ASN A 266 3.57 16.25 17.14
N ALA A 267 2.39 15.63 17.18
CA ALA A 267 1.52 15.65 18.36
C ALA A 267 2.19 14.99 19.58
N ILE A 268 2.92 13.87 19.38
CA ILE A 268 3.68 13.20 20.45
C ILE A 268 4.72 14.15 21.06
N LYS A 269 5.47 14.89 20.24
CA LYS A 269 6.44 15.89 20.72
C LYS A 269 5.80 17.03 21.51
N MET A 270 4.52 17.36 21.24
CA MET A 270 3.78 18.36 22.01
C MET A 270 3.35 17.80 23.36
N LEU A 271 2.83 16.56 23.38
CA LEU A 271 2.40 15.86 24.61
C LEU A 271 3.56 15.59 25.57
N GLU A 272 4.74 15.30 25.03
CA GLU A 272 5.96 15.09 25.82
C GLU A 272 6.33 16.31 26.67
N LYS A 273 6.14 17.53 26.14
CA LYS A 273 6.38 18.79 26.88
C LYS A 273 5.42 18.97 28.06
N GLU A 274 4.31 18.27 28.05
CA GLU A 274 3.29 18.27 29.10
C GLU A 274 3.38 17.04 30.02
N GLY A 275 4.43 16.22 29.85
CA GLY A 275 4.68 15.03 30.66
C GLY A 275 3.79 13.83 30.32
N ILE A 276 3.03 13.87 29.21
CA ILE A 276 2.21 12.75 28.75
C ILE A 276 3.05 11.89 27.80
N LYS A 277 3.28 10.63 28.17
CA LYS A 277 4.11 9.69 27.43
C LYS A 277 3.27 8.96 26.39
N VAL A 278 3.55 9.19 25.11
CA VAL A 278 2.78 8.60 24.01
C VAL A 278 3.69 7.92 23.00
N GLY A 279 3.38 6.66 22.70
CA GLY A 279 4.05 5.90 21.64
C GLY A 279 3.27 5.89 20.33
N LEU A 280 3.91 5.43 19.25
CA LEU A 280 3.29 5.25 17.93
C LEU A 280 3.68 3.89 17.34
N ILE A 281 2.67 3.11 16.94
CA ILE A 281 2.81 2.01 15.98
C ILE A 281 2.42 2.55 14.61
N ARG A 282 3.35 2.53 13.66
CA ARG A 282 3.08 2.88 12.26
C ARG A 282 3.16 1.63 11.38
N PRO A 283 2.01 1.07 10.95
CA PRO A 283 2.00 0.09 9.88
C PRO A 283 2.61 0.66 8.60
N ILE A 284 3.62 -0.02 8.05
CA ILE A 284 4.17 0.26 6.71
C ILE A 284 3.53 -0.71 5.72
N THR A 285 3.32 -1.96 6.12
CA THR A 285 2.48 -2.93 5.43
C THR A 285 1.08 -2.91 6.05
N LEU A 286 0.04 -2.65 5.23
CA LEU A 286 -1.36 -2.65 5.67
C LEU A 286 -2.03 -4.01 5.49
N TRP A 287 -1.61 -4.77 4.47
CA TRP A 287 -1.82 -6.21 4.41
C TRP A 287 -0.53 -6.86 3.87
N PRO A 288 0.00 -7.90 4.53
CA PRO A 288 -0.37 -8.41 5.87
C PRO A 288 -0.21 -7.37 6.99
N TYR A 289 -1.17 -7.32 7.93
CA TYR A 289 -1.19 -6.33 9.01
C TYR A 289 -0.20 -6.69 10.14
N PRO A 290 0.53 -5.74 10.75
CA PRO A 290 1.61 -6.03 11.68
C PRO A 290 1.14 -6.37 13.11
N LYS A 291 0.44 -7.49 13.28
CA LYS A 291 -0.08 -7.95 14.60
C LYS A 291 1.00 -8.05 15.68
N LYS A 292 2.19 -8.54 15.30
CA LYS A 292 3.34 -8.69 16.20
C LYS A 292 3.76 -7.38 16.88
N ALA A 293 3.60 -6.24 16.22
CA ALA A 293 3.91 -4.93 16.78
C ALA A 293 3.09 -4.64 18.06
N PHE A 294 1.85 -5.13 18.12
CA PHE A 294 0.98 -4.96 19.28
C PHE A 294 1.39 -5.88 20.42
N ASP A 295 1.79 -7.11 20.10
CA ASP A 295 2.28 -8.08 21.09
C ASP A 295 3.57 -7.58 21.76
N GLU A 296 4.48 -6.98 20.99
CA GLU A 296 5.76 -6.45 21.48
C GLU A 296 5.63 -5.31 22.50
N VAL A 297 4.51 -4.57 22.49
CA VAL A 297 4.35 -3.37 23.32
C VAL A 297 3.27 -3.51 24.38
N MET A 298 2.46 -4.57 24.34
CA MET A 298 1.22 -4.70 25.15
C MET A 298 1.42 -4.39 26.64
N ASP A 299 2.50 -4.91 27.24
CA ASP A 299 2.82 -4.75 28.66
C ASP A 299 3.29 -3.34 29.03
N LYS A 300 3.69 -2.53 28.04
CA LYS A 300 4.17 -1.15 28.22
C LYS A 300 3.05 -0.11 28.12
N VAL A 301 1.84 -0.51 27.74
CA VAL A 301 0.72 0.41 27.47
C VAL A 301 -0.23 0.46 28.65
N LYS A 302 -0.35 1.63 29.31
CA LYS A 302 -1.25 1.79 30.46
C LYS A 302 -2.72 1.77 30.06
N LEU A 303 -3.15 2.79 29.30
CA LEU A 303 -4.57 3.07 29.05
C LEU A 303 -5.11 2.31 27.83
N GLY A 304 -4.30 2.16 26.79
CA GLY A 304 -4.67 1.42 25.58
C GLY A 304 -4.15 2.07 24.31
N PHE A 305 -4.87 1.82 23.22
CA PHE A 305 -4.49 2.24 21.87
C PHE A 305 -5.52 3.22 21.30
N ILE A 306 -5.09 4.16 20.46
CA ILE A 306 -5.98 5.04 19.70
C ILE A 306 -5.65 4.94 18.21
N SER A 307 -6.61 4.55 17.39
CA SER A 307 -6.49 4.63 15.92
C SER A 307 -6.77 6.06 15.48
N ILE A 308 -5.83 6.67 14.76
CA ILE A 308 -5.98 8.02 14.20
C ILE A 308 -5.91 7.93 12.67
N GLU A 309 -7.00 8.31 11.99
CA GLU A 309 -7.22 8.04 10.57
C GLU A 309 -7.79 9.26 9.80
N MET A 310 -7.51 9.34 8.48
CA MET A 310 -8.20 10.26 7.56
C MET A 310 -9.43 9.59 6.90
N ASN A 311 -10.24 8.92 7.72
CA ASN A 311 -11.51 8.29 7.38
C ASN A 311 -12.38 8.16 8.65
N GLU A 312 -13.55 7.51 8.55
CA GLU A 312 -14.49 7.27 9.67
C GLU A 312 -14.28 5.92 10.39
N GLY A 313 -13.07 5.35 10.31
CA GLY A 313 -12.64 4.16 11.04
C GLY A 313 -12.64 2.91 10.18
N GLN A 314 -11.51 2.62 9.53
CA GLN A 314 -11.32 1.38 8.79
C GLN A 314 -10.18 0.54 9.39
N MET A 315 -9.00 1.14 9.57
CA MET A 315 -7.86 0.44 10.18
C MET A 315 -8.14 0.08 11.65
N VAL A 316 -8.96 0.86 12.35
CA VAL A 316 -9.33 0.59 13.75
C VAL A 316 -9.88 -0.82 13.98
N GLU A 317 -10.48 -1.47 12.97
CA GLU A 317 -10.89 -2.86 13.06
C GLU A 317 -9.68 -3.80 13.20
N ASP A 318 -8.63 -3.62 12.40
CA ASP A 318 -7.40 -4.39 12.51
C ASP A 318 -6.63 -4.07 13.81
N VAL A 319 -6.72 -2.85 14.31
CA VAL A 319 -6.22 -2.48 15.65
C VAL A 319 -6.96 -3.28 16.72
N LYS A 320 -8.29 -3.29 16.70
CA LYS A 320 -9.12 -4.04 17.66
C LYS A 320 -8.82 -5.54 17.60
N LEU A 321 -8.70 -6.10 16.40
CA LEU A 321 -8.34 -7.51 16.21
C LEU A 321 -6.93 -7.83 16.72
N SER A 322 -5.97 -6.92 16.52
CA SER A 322 -4.58 -7.11 16.99
C SER A 322 -4.47 -6.98 18.51
N VAL A 323 -5.20 -6.03 19.11
CA VAL A 323 -5.28 -5.89 20.56
C VAL A 323 -6.07 -7.03 21.20
N ASN A 324 -7.08 -7.55 20.49
CA ASN A 324 -7.90 -8.70 20.88
C ASN A 324 -8.50 -8.55 22.29
N GLY A 325 -9.03 -7.37 22.60
CA GLY A 325 -9.67 -7.07 23.90
C GLY A 325 -8.73 -6.92 25.09
N ARG A 326 -7.40 -7.11 24.91
CA ARG A 326 -6.41 -6.99 26.00
C ARG A 326 -6.33 -5.59 26.62
N LYS A 327 -6.64 -4.56 25.82
CA LYS A 327 -6.66 -3.14 26.20
C LYS A 327 -7.79 -2.41 25.46
N PRO A 328 -8.29 -1.28 25.98
CA PRO A 328 -9.16 -0.38 25.25
C PRO A 328 -8.57 0.08 23.91
N VAL A 329 -9.43 0.20 22.89
CA VAL A 329 -9.09 0.78 21.59
C VAL A 329 -10.03 1.94 21.30
N PHE A 330 -9.46 3.15 21.31
CA PHE A 330 -10.13 4.40 20.98
C PHE A 330 -9.98 4.72 19.48
N PHE A 331 -10.78 5.67 19.01
CA PHE A 331 -10.77 6.13 17.63
C PHE A 331 -10.85 7.65 17.55
N TYR A 332 -10.10 8.23 16.61
CA TYR A 332 -10.27 9.60 16.16
C TYR A 332 -10.06 9.69 14.65
N GLY A 333 -11.12 10.06 13.94
CA GLY A 333 -11.13 10.18 12.49
C GLY A 333 -11.50 11.57 12.03
N ARG A 334 -11.00 11.95 10.85
CA ARG A 334 -11.57 13.04 10.05
C ARG A 334 -11.74 12.55 8.61
N SER A 335 -12.77 13.02 7.93
CA SER A 335 -13.12 12.56 6.58
C SER A 335 -13.31 13.74 5.61
N GLY A 336 -13.66 13.43 4.35
CA GLY A 336 -14.00 14.42 3.34
C GLY A 336 -12.85 15.33 2.90
N GLY A 337 -11.59 14.93 3.13
CA GLY A 337 -10.43 15.78 2.83
C GLY A 337 -9.84 16.52 4.01
N MET A 338 -10.50 16.47 5.17
CA MET A 338 -10.01 17.12 6.39
C MET A 338 -8.93 16.27 7.04
N VAL A 339 -7.79 16.88 7.33
CA VAL A 339 -6.64 16.22 7.95
C VAL A 339 -6.64 16.53 9.45
N PRO A 340 -6.51 15.54 10.35
CA PRO A 340 -6.28 15.79 11.77
C PRO A 340 -5.06 16.70 11.97
N THR A 341 -5.20 17.76 12.77
CA THR A 341 -4.08 18.63 13.14
C THR A 341 -3.37 18.09 14.39
N PRO A 342 -2.09 18.44 14.63
CA PRO A 342 -1.41 18.06 15.86
C PRO A 342 -2.16 18.51 17.12
N ALA A 343 -2.75 19.71 17.11
CA ALA A 343 -3.50 20.25 18.25
C ALA A 343 -4.79 19.46 18.53
N GLU A 344 -5.54 19.07 17.49
CA GLU A 344 -6.72 18.20 17.63
C GLU A 344 -6.34 16.83 18.23
N ILE A 345 -5.25 16.24 17.75
CA ILE A 345 -4.73 14.95 18.27
C ILE A 345 -4.33 15.09 19.74
N VAL A 346 -3.58 16.15 20.09
CA VAL A 346 -3.18 16.46 21.47
C VAL A 346 -4.41 16.57 22.37
N ASN A 347 -5.41 17.35 21.97
CA ASN A 347 -6.63 17.55 22.75
C ASN A 347 -7.37 16.22 22.95
N LYS A 348 -7.48 15.41 21.90
CA LYS A 348 -8.17 14.12 22.00
C LYS A 348 -7.45 13.14 22.92
N ILE A 349 -6.12 13.11 22.88
CA ILE A 349 -5.33 12.27 23.78
C ILE A 349 -5.46 12.75 25.23
N LYS A 350 -5.44 14.06 25.48
CA LYS A 350 -5.67 14.62 26.82
C LYS A 350 -7.04 14.29 27.38
N GLU A 351 -8.09 14.29 26.55
CA GLU A 351 -9.43 13.87 26.95
C GLU A 351 -9.42 12.43 27.48
N ILE A 352 -8.72 11.53 26.79
CA ILE A 352 -8.61 10.11 27.17
C ILE A 352 -7.75 9.93 28.43
N VAL A 353 -6.58 10.58 28.49
CA VAL A 353 -5.66 10.48 29.63
C VAL A 353 -6.23 11.15 30.88
N GLY A 354 -6.91 12.29 30.71
CA GLY A 354 -7.52 13.06 31.78
C GLY A 354 -8.82 12.46 32.31
N GLY A 355 -9.62 11.82 31.45
CA GLY A 355 -10.83 11.10 31.85
C GLY A 355 -10.59 9.77 32.58
N ALA A 356 -9.33 9.31 32.65
CA ALA A 356 -8.91 8.08 33.32
C ALA A 356 -8.20 8.32 34.67
N LYS A 357 -8.15 9.56 35.17
CA LYS A 357 -7.60 9.92 36.48
C LYS A 357 -8.64 9.92 37.59
#